data_AF-A0A967A668-F1
#
_entry.id   AF-A0A967A668-F1
#
_cell.length_a   1.000
_cell.length_b   1.000
_cell.length_c   1.000
_cell.angle_alpha   90.00
_cell.angle_beta   90.00
_cell.angle_gamma   90.00
#
_symmetry.space_group_name_H-M   'P 1'
#
loop_
_entity.id
_entity.type
_entity.pdbx_description
1 polymer ?
#
loop_
_entity_poly.entity_id
_entity_poly.type
_entity_poly.pdbx_seq_one_letter_code
_entity_poly.pdbx_strand_id
1 'polypeptide(L)'
;MTPDPLAEFRRLVSHRAHRFPKQWEASKKLIDQTSFSSTVARLHRAVQDKDLPAAVKESLLRLFEREPLRCVQDLDGACLASLTGLPPAKALRALSVFFDVVPSPGSKWPTTSLTSEELERLVRQSDNPFDLLRHADVASLLDIGAGDLSFAEELVGLYGPEFRQQNRRLIVHCLDRLDPRSRLGGPLHAKEDRLQRLRQTPGVSFAFFGNQDMFDLGHLDEQELLAPRYTIAACWAPATPTFAYEPTRLSQSLIEQELIRTKGAFRQTRFERES
;
A
#
# COMPACT_ATOMS: atom_id res chain seq x y z
N MET A 1 -8.52 -25.58 16.64
CA MET A 1 -7.75 -26.18 15.54
C MET A 1 -6.90 -25.08 14.93
N THR A 2 -5.58 -25.21 14.97
CA THR A 2 -4.66 -24.26 14.33
C THR A 2 -4.85 -24.34 12.81
N PRO A 3 -5.02 -23.21 12.09
CA PRO A 3 -5.16 -23.25 10.63
C PRO A 3 -3.92 -23.91 10.00
N ASP A 4 -4.12 -24.74 8.98
CA ASP A 4 -3.03 -25.30 8.18
C ASP A 4 -2.33 -24.16 7.42
N PRO A 5 -1.06 -23.82 7.75
CA PRO A 5 -0.35 -22.70 7.13
C PRO A 5 -0.23 -22.83 5.61
N LEU A 6 -0.21 -24.07 5.08
CA LEU A 6 -0.16 -24.32 3.64
C LEU A 6 -1.51 -24.07 2.98
N ALA A 7 -2.62 -24.46 3.62
CA ALA A 7 -3.96 -24.15 3.11
C ALA A 7 -4.22 -22.64 3.09
N GLU A 8 -3.78 -21.93 4.14
CA GLU A 8 -3.86 -20.47 4.19
C GLU A 8 -3.03 -19.80 3.09
N PHE A 9 -1.78 -20.21 2.92
CA PHE A 9 -0.92 -19.70 1.86
C PHE A 9 -1.51 -19.93 0.46
N ARG A 10 -2.02 -21.13 0.18
CA ARG A 10 -2.71 -21.47 -1.09
C ARG A 10 -3.87 -20.52 -1.39
N ARG A 11 -4.68 -20.24 -0.36
CA ARG A 11 -5.81 -19.31 -0.46
C ARG A 11 -5.33 -17.89 -0.74
N LEU A 12 -4.28 -17.41 -0.07
CA LEU A 12 -3.72 -16.08 -0.29
C LEU A 12 -3.14 -15.90 -1.71
N VAL A 13 -2.36 -16.87 -2.18
CA VAL A 13 -1.79 -16.87 -3.54
C VAL A 13 -2.90 -16.86 -4.58
N SER A 14 -3.90 -17.73 -4.43
CA SER A 14 -5.04 -17.80 -5.33
C SER A 14 -5.86 -16.52 -5.32
N HIS A 15 -6.13 -15.97 -4.13
CA HIS A 15 -6.89 -14.73 -3.98
C HIS A 15 -6.18 -13.56 -4.67
N ARG A 16 -4.87 -13.40 -4.46
CA ARG A 16 -4.09 -12.35 -5.13
C ARG A 16 -4.12 -12.49 -6.65
N ALA A 17 -3.92 -13.70 -7.19
CA ALA A 17 -3.93 -13.93 -8.63
C ALA A 17 -5.27 -13.53 -9.29
N HIS A 18 -6.40 -13.74 -8.60
CA HIS A 18 -7.72 -13.36 -9.09
C HIS A 18 -8.02 -11.86 -8.90
N ARG A 19 -7.52 -11.26 -7.81
CA ARG A 19 -7.75 -9.85 -7.48
C ARG A 19 -7.06 -8.89 -8.47
N PHE A 20 -5.95 -9.30 -9.09
CA PHE A 20 -5.18 -8.46 -10.01
C PHE A 20 -5.12 -9.02 -11.44
N PRO A 21 -6.23 -8.97 -12.22
CA PRO A 21 -6.30 -9.60 -13.55
C PRO A 21 -5.30 -9.02 -14.56
N LYS A 22 -4.97 -7.73 -14.46
CA LYS A 22 -3.96 -7.10 -15.34
C LYS A 22 -2.54 -7.59 -15.04
N GLN A 23 -2.16 -7.72 -13.77
CA GLN A 23 -0.88 -8.32 -13.37
C GLN A 23 -0.85 -9.81 -13.73
N TRP A 24 -1.97 -10.51 -13.55
CA TRP A 24 -2.11 -11.89 -14.00
C TRP A 24 -1.82 -12.02 -15.49
N GLU A 25 -2.40 -11.17 -16.34
CA GLU A 25 -2.10 -11.18 -17.78
C GLU A 25 -0.63 -10.84 -18.09
N ALA A 26 -0.07 -9.81 -17.44
CA ALA A 26 1.33 -9.42 -17.62
C ALA A 26 2.33 -10.51 -17.17
N SER A 27 1.96 -11.35 -16.19
CA SER A 27 2.81 -12.43 -15.68
C SER A 27 3.17 -13.49 -16.73
N LYS A 28 2.43 -13.58 -17.85
CA LYS A 28 2.71 -14.53 -18.93
C LYS A 28 4.15 -14.41 -19.44
N LYS A 29 4.65 -13.17 -19.58
CA LYS A 29 6.00 -12.88 -20.10
C LYS A 29 7.13 -13.29 -19.16
N LEU A 30 6.82 -13.48 -17.86
CA LEU A 30 7.83 -13.80 -16.85
C LEU A 30 8.24 -15.27 -16.83
N ILE A 31 7.41 -16.14 -17.40
CA ILE A 31 7.70 -17.58 -17.51
C ILE A 31 8.28 -17.96 -18.87
N ASP A 32 8.53 -16.97 -19.75
CA ASP A 32 9.19 -17.18 -21.03
C ASP A 32 10.69 -17.44 -20.83
N GLN A 33 11.28 -18.23 -21.73
CA GLN A 33 12.65 -18.75 -21.61
C GLN A 33 13.72 -17.65 -21.46
N THR A 34 13.49 -16.46 -22.02
CA THR A 34 14.42 -15.32 -21.94
C THR A 34 14.37 -14.59 -20.60
N SER A 35 13.26 -14.69 -19.87
CA SER A 35 13.02 -13.97 -18.60
C SER A 35 12.93 -14.90 -17.40
N PHE A 36 12.99 -16.22 -17.62
CA PHE A 36 12.73 -17.21 -16.59
C PHE A 36 13.74 -17.15 -15.44
N SER A 37 15.05 -17.26 -15.75
CA SER A 37 16.08 -17.28 -14.73
C SER A 37 16.12 -15.98 -13.90
N SER A 38 15.91 -14.83 -14.54
CA SER A 38 15.82 -13.55 -13.82
C SER A 38 14.56 -13.46 -12.97
N THR A 39 13.44 -14.03 -13.42
CA THR A 39 12.19 -14.10 -12.64
C THR A 39 12.36 -14.99 -11.41
N VAL A 40 13.00 -16.16 -11.54
CA VAL A 40 13.28 -17.05 -10.40
C VAL A 40 14.20 -16.38 -9.39
N ALA A 41 15.26 -15.71 -9.82
CA ALA A 41 16.15 -14.96 -8.92
C ALA A 41 15.41 -13.85 -8.15
N ARG A 42 14.49 -13.14 -8.82
CA ARG A 42 13.64 -12.12 -8.18
C ARG A 42 12.65 -12.72 -7.19
N LEU A 43 12.04 -13.86 -7.52
CA LEU A 43 11.18 -14.60 -6.61
C LEU A 43 11.94 -15.10 -5.38
N HIS A 44 13.15 -15.64 -5.57
CA HIS A 44 14.00 -16.09 -4.47
C HIS A 44 14.29 -14.96 -3.48
N ARG A 45 14.70 -13.79 -3.97
CA ARG A 45 14.90 -12.59 -3.14
C ARG A 45 13.62 -12.15 -2.43
N ALA A 46 12.50 -12.08 -3.15
CA ALA A 46 11.22 -11.69 -2.56
C ALA A 46 10.74 -12.66 -1.46
N VAL A 47 11.05 -13.95 -1.57
CA VAL A 47 10.78 -14.95 -0.51
C VAL A 47 11.67 -14.71 0.71
N GLN A 48 12.94 -14.34 0.52
CA GLN A 48 13.86 -14.03 1.62
C GLN A 48 13.36 -12.83 2.44
N ASP A 49 12.86 -11.80 1.77
CA ASP A 49 12.44 -10.54 2.41
C ASP A 49 11.05 -10.62 3.05
N LYS A 50 10.14 -11.44 2.52
CA LYS A 50 8.75 -11.52 2.99
C LYS A 50 8.64 -12.33 4.29
N ASP A 51 7.80 -11.85 5.20
CA ASP A 51 7.40 -12.61 6.39
C ASP A 51 6.36 -13.68 5.99
N LEU A 52 6.72 -14.94 6.18
CA LEU A 52 5.96 -16.11 5.74
C LEU A 52 6.09 -17.21 6.81
N PRO A 53 5.09 -18.12 6.93
CA PRO A 53 5.24 -19.30 7.77
C PRO A 53 6.51 -20.08 7.39
N ALA A 54 7.30 -20.49 8.39
CA ALA A 54 8.62 -21.11 8.19
C ALA A 54 8.58 -22.27 7.17
N ALA A 55 7.59 -23.16 7.29
CA ALA A 55 7.41 -24.30 6.38
C ALA A 55 7.21 -23.88 4.91
N VAL A 56 6.49 -22.78 4.67
CA VAL A 56 6.27 -22.24 3.31
C VAL A 56 7.55 -21.58 2.81
N LYS A 57 8.19 -20.77 3.64
CA LYS A 57 9.42 -20.04 3.29
C LYS A 57 10.55 -21.00 2.93
N GLU A 58 10.83 -21.98 3.77
CA GLU A 58 11.85 -23.00 3.52
C GLU A 58 11.59 -23.80 2.25
N SER A 59 10.32 -24.17 2.02
CA SER A 59 9.94 -24.94 0.83
C SER A 59 10.12 -24.14 -0.46
N LEU A 60 9.77 -22.85 -0.45
CA LEU A 60 9.97 -21.94 -1.58
C LEU A 60 11.44 -21.63 -1.83
N LEU A 61 12.24 -21.39 -0.77
CA LEU A 61 13.68 -21.16 -0.92
C LEU A 61 14.36 -22.37 -1.55
N ARG A 62 14.12 -23.58 -1.02
CA ARG A 62 14.67 -24.82 -1.61
C ARG A 62 14.26 -25.04 -3.07
N LEU A 63 13.06 -24.60 -3.43
CA LEU A 63 12.56 -24.72 -4.80
C LEU A 63 13.32 -23.81 -5.77
N PHE A 64 13.72 -22.61 -5.33
CA PHE A 64 14.42 -21.62 -6.16
C PHE A 64 15.95 -21.64 -6.03
N GLU A 65 16.51 -22.31 -5.02
CA GLU A 65 17.95 -22.44 -4.79
C GLU A 65 18.64 -23.42 -5.76
N ARG A 66 17.87 -24.25 -6.46
CA ARG A 66 18.43 -25.14 -7.49
C ARG A 66 18.93 -24.31 -8.66
N GLU A 67 20.15 -24.60 -9.13
CA GLU A 67 20.68 -24.02 -10.37
C GLU A 67 21.27 -25.12 -11.27
N PRO A 68 21.19 -24.98 -12.61
CA PRO A 68 20.57 -23.87 -13.35
C PRO A 68 19.08 -24.12 -13.66
N LEU A 69 18.22 -23.14 -13.33
CA LEU A 69 16.80 -23.14 -13.69
C LEU A 69 16.58 -22.30 -14.96
N ARG A 70 16.17 -22.95 -16.05
CA ARG A 70 16.01 -22.34 -17.38
C ARG A 70 14.56 -22.33 -17.87
N CYS A 71 13.74 -23.25 -17.36
CA CYS A 71 12.32 -23.32 -17.66
C CYS A 71 11.52 -23.89 -16.49
N VAL A 72 10.19 -23.79 -16.58
CA VAL A 72 9.24 -24.24 -15.55
C VAL A 72 9.44 -25.74 -15.22
N GLN A 73 9.84 -26.53 -16.21
CA GLN A 73 10.05 -27.97 -16.10
C GLN A 73 11.27 -28.33 -15.24
N ASP A 74 12.18 -27.40 -15.02
CA ASP A 74 13.35 -27.62 -14.17
C ASP A 74 12.99 -27.52 -12.67
N LEU A 75 11.79 -27.03 -12.35
CA LEU A 75 11.28 -26.94 -10.97
C LEU A 75 10.58 -28.23 -10.55
N ASP A 76 10.57 -28.47 -9.23
CA ASP A 76 9.75 -29.52 -8.64
C ASP A 76 8.26 -29.15 -8.74
N GLY A 77 7.61 -29.66 -9.79
CA GLY A 77 6.20 -29.41 -10.06
C GLY A 77 5.26 -29.97 -9.00
N ALA A 78 5.63 -31.06 -8.32
CA ALA A 78 4.83 -31.63 -7.25
C ALA A 78 4.88 -30.74 -6.00
N CYS A 79 6.07 -30.22 -5.66
CA CYS A 79 6.23 -29.25 -4.59
C CYS A 79 5.45 -27.95 -4.87
N LEU A 80 5.55 -27.40 -6.09
CA LEU A 80 4.77 -26.22 -6.51
C LEU A 80 3.26 -26.43 -6.39
N ALA A 81 2.77 -27.59 -6.83
CA ALA A 81 1.36 -27.93 -6.76
C ALA A 81 0.89 -28.09 -5.30
N SER A 82 1.71 -28.69 -4.43
CA SER A 82 1.43 -28.79 -2.99
C SER A 82 1.34 -27.41 -2.33
N LEU A 83 2.27 -26.51 -2.65
CA LEU A 83 2.36 -25.16 -2.07
C LEU A 83 1.26 -24.21 -2.56
N THR A 84 0.84 -24.33 -3.82
CA THR A 84 -0.05 -23.33 -4.46
C THR A 84 -1.42 -23.87 -4.85
N GLY A 85 -1.59 -25.20 -4.94
CA GLY A 85 -2.78 -25.83 -5.50
C GLY A 85 -2.91 -25.67 -7.02
N LEU A 86 -1.86 -25.20 -7.71
CA LEU A 86 -1.89 -24.85 -9.13
C LEU A 86 -0.87 -25.69 -9.93
N PRO A 87 -1.13 -25.96 -11.24
CA PRO A 87 -0.12 -26.53 -12.13
C PRO A 87 1.13 -25.63 -12.23
N PRO A 88 2.33 -26.18 -12.48
CA PRO A 88 3.61 -25.47 -12.33
C PRO A 88 3.69 -24.08 -13.00
N ALA A 89 3.23 -23.96 -14.25
CA ALA A 89 3.25 -22.67 -14.96
C ALA A 89 2.29 -21.64 -14.33
N LYS A 90 1.11 -22.08 -13.86
CA LYS A 90 0.16 -21.21 -13.15
C LYS A 90 0.64 -20.89 -11.74
N ALA A 91 1.28 -21.85 -11.07
CA ALA A 91 1.87 -21.67 -9.75
C ALA A 91 2.93 -20.57 -9.79
N LEU A 92 3.89 -20.64 -10.72
CA LEU A 92 4.91 -19.60 -10.89
C LEU A 92 4.30 -18.23 -11.19
N ARG A 93 3.34 -18.15 -12.11
CA ARG A 93 2.66 -16.88 -12.42
C ARG A 93 1.94 -16.31 -11.19
N ALA A 94 1.26 -17.16 -10.42
CA ALA A 94 0.54 -16.74 -9.22
C ALA A 94 1.51 -16.29 -8.11
N LEU A 95 2.65 -16.97 -7.95
CA LEU A 95 3.72 -16.54 -7.05
C LEU A 95 4.32 -15.20 -7.51
N SER A 96 4.56 -15.01 -8.82
CA SER A 96 5.04 -13.73 -9.35
C SER A 96 4.07 -12.57 -9.10
N VAL A 97 2.77 -12.82 -9.08
CA VAL A 97 1.76 -11.82 -8.68
C VAL A 97 1.73 -11.64 -7.15
N PHE A 98 1.84 -12.72 -6.38
CA PHE A 98 1.82 -12.70 -4.91
C PHE A 98 3.02 -11.99 -4.28
N PHE A 99 4.19 -12.08 -4.92
CA PHE A 99 5.43 -11.44 -4.52
C PHE A 99 5.68 -10.11 -5.25
N ASP A 100 4.69 -9.59 -5.99
CA ASP A 100 4.79 -8.33 -6.73
C ASP A 100 6.02 -8.27 -7.69
N VAL A 101 6.41 -9.43 -8.23
CA VAL A 101 7.46 -9.59 -9.24
C VAL A 101 6.95 -9.15 -10.62
N VAL A 102 5.63 -9.23 -10.84
CA VAL A 102 5.00 -8.59 -12.00
C VAL A 102 4.97 -7.08 -11.75
N PRO A 103 5.54 -6.25 -12.64
CA PRO A 103 5.33 -4.81 -12.57
C PRO A 103 3.83 -4.54 -12.59
N SER A 104 3.32 -3.73 -11.66
CA SER A 104 1.94 -3.26 -11.76
C SER A 104 1.70 -2.69 -13.17
N PRO A 105 0.56 -3.02 -13.81
CA PRO A 105 0.22 -2.42 -15.10
C PRO A 105 0.42 -0.91 -14.99
N GLY A 106 1.10 -0.32 -15.97
CA GLY A 106 1.62 1.04 -15.90
C GLY A 106 0.59 1.99 -15.29
N SER A 107 0.83 2.36 -14.04
CA SER A 107 -0.02 3.31 -13.34
C SER A 107 -0.05 4.60 -14.15
N LYS A 108 -1.23 5.21 -14.27
CA LYS A 108 -1.36 6.55 -14.84
C LYS A 108 -0.57 7.61 -14.04
N TRP A 109 -0.23 7.29 -12.78
CA TRP A 109 0.53 8.16 -11.89
C TRP A 109 2.03 7.93 -12.04
N PRO A 110 2.83 9.00 -12.21
CA PRO A 110 4.27 8.90 -12.22
C PRO A 110 4.82 8.51 -10.84
N THR A 111 5.96 7.84 -10.80
CA THR A 111 6.67 7.46 -9.58
C THR A 111 8.06 8.06 -9.56
N THR A 112 8.55 8.43 -8.38
CA THR A 112 9.92 8.93 -8.26
C THR A 112 10.96 7.86 -8.62
N SER A 113 12.03 8.28 -9.28
CA SER A 113 13.21 7.45 -9.56
C SER A 113 14.18 7.35 -8.37
N LEU A 114 13.98 8.12 -7.30
CA LEU A 114 14.84 8.10 -6.12
C LEU A 114 14.88 6.71 -5.46
N THR A 115 16.10 6.26 -5.15
CA THR A 115 16.31 5.02 -4.39
C THR A 115 16.00 5.23 -2.90
N SER A 116 15.83 4.14 -2.16
CA SER A 116 15.59 4.22 -0.71
C SER A 116 16.77 4.87 0.03
N GLU A 117 18.00 4.60 -0.40
CA GLU A 117 19.22 5.18 0.17
C GLU A 117 19.31 6.69 -0.09
N GLU A 118 18.91 7.14 -1.27
CA GLU A 118 18.85 8.56 -1.61
C GLU A 118 17.78 9.29 -0.79
N LEU A 119 16.60 8.68 -0.65
CA LEU A 119 15.51 9.19 0.18
C LEU A 119 15.96 9.33 1.64
N GLU A 120 16.55 8.28 2.23
CA GLU A 120 17.02 8.30 3.61
C GLU A 120 18.04 9.41 3.84
N ARG A 121 19.01 9.55 2.93
CA ARG A 121 20.03 10.60 3.02
C ARG A 121 19.41 12.00 2.97
N LEU A 122 18.49 12.24 2.04
CA LEU A 122 17.82 13.54 1.89
C LEU A 122 16.99 13.89 3.12
N VAL A 123 16.23 12.93 3.66
CA VAL A 123 15.43 13.14 4.87
C VAL A 123 16.32 13.45 6.08
N ARG A 124 17.45 12.76 6.25
CA ARG A 124 18.40 13.02 7.34
C ARG A 124 19.09 14.38 7.26
N GLN A 125 19.17 14.96 6.06
CA GLN A 125 19.84 16.24 5.81
C GLN A 125 18.87 17.43 5.82
N SER A 126 17.57 17.19 5.95
CA SER A 126 16.54 18.21 5.87
C SER A 126 15.94 18.53 7.24
N ASP A 127 15.76 19.81 7.51
CA ASP A 127 15.06 20.29 8.71
C ASP A 127 13.55 20.04 8.63
N ASN A 128 13.01 19.91 7.42
CA ASN A 128 11.60 19.61 7.17
C ASN A 128 11.48 18.44 6.17
N PRO A 129 11.00 17.26 6.59
CA PRO A 129 10.93 16.08 5.71
C PRO A 129 10.10 16.31 4.44
N PHE A 130 9.17 17.28 4.42
CA PHE A 130 8.37 17.60 3.23
C PHE A 130 9.17 18.33 2.15
N ASP A 131 10.35 18.88 2.46
CA ASP A 131 11.24 19.49 1.47
C ASP A 131 11.80 18.46 0.48
N LEU A 132 11.74 17.17 0.82
CA LEU A 132 12.00 16.07 -0.10
C LEU A 132 11.17 16.17 -1.40
N LEU A 133 9.95 16.73 -1.33
CA LEU A 133 9.11 16.93 -2.52
C LEU A 133 9.80 17.83 -3.56
N ARG A 134 10.63 18.80 -3.15
CA ARG A 134 11.37 19.67 -4.08
C ARG A 134 12.45 18.91 -4.83
N HIS A 135 13.10 17.96 -4.15
CA HIS A 135 14.25 17.21 -4.65
C HIS A 135 13.88 16.01 -5.52
N ALA A 136 12.73 15.38 -5.27
CA ALA A 136 12.26 14.26 -6.07
C ALA A 136 11.91 14.71 -7.49
N ASP A 137 12.16 13.89 -8.50
CA ASP A 137 11.70 14.08 -9.87
C ASP A 137 10.17 14.12 -9.97
N VAL A 138 9.49 13.33 -9.15
CA VAL A 138 8.04 13.33 -8.96
C VAL A 138 7.69 13.82 -7.55
N ALA A 139 6.89 14.89 -7.46
CA ALA A 139 6.39 15.38 -6.18
C ALA A 139 5.01 14.76 -5.89
N SER A 140 4.97 13.75 -5.01
CA SER A 140 3.72 13.08 -4.64
C SER A 140 3.62 12.80 -3.14
N LEU A 141 2.46 13.10 -2.59
CA LEU A 141 2.11 12.91 -1.18
C LEU A 141 0.86 12.04 -1.05
N LEU A 142 0.94 11.03 -0.18
CA LEU A 142 -0.22 10.34 0.39
C LEU A 142 -0.41 10.80 1.84
N ASP A 143 -1.56 11.37 2.15
CA ASP A 143 -1.93 11.75 3.52
C ASP A 143 -3.02 10.79 4.04
N ILE A 144 -2.71 10.04 5.09
CA ILE A 144 -3.56 9.01 5.68
C ILE A 144 -4.17 9.55 6.97
N GLY A 145 -5.50 9.52 7.07
CA GLY A 145 -6.22 10.17 8.18
C GLY A 145 -6.21 11.69 8.00
N ALA A 146 -6.49 12.15 6.79
CA ALA A 146 -6.32 13.54 6.36
C ALA A 146 -7.28 14.54 7.05
N GLY A 147 -8.29 14.04 7.76
CA GLY A 147 -9.20 14.81 8.60
C GLY A 147 -9.86 15.95 7.86
N ASP A 148 -9.70 17.16 8.40
CA ASP A 148 -10.32 18.37 7.87
C ASP A 148 -9.59 18.93 6.63
N LEU A 149 -8.49 18.31 6.20
CA LEU A 149 -7.60 18.73 5.10
C LEU A 149 -6.79 20.00 5.36
N SER A 150 -6.73 20.51 6.59
CA SER A 150 -5.92 21.70 6.92
C SER A 150 -4.45 21.51 6.55
N PHE A 151 -3.89 20.34 6.84
CA PHE A 151 -2.52 19.98 6.47
C PHE A 151 -2.30 19.99 4.94
N ALA A 152 -3.20 19.36 4.19
CA ALA A 152 -3.12 19.35 2.72
C ALA A 152 -3.21 20.77 2.14
N GLU A 153 -4.06 21.63 2.70
CA GLU A 153 -4.18 23.05 2.32
C GLU A 153 -2.89 23.83 2.59
N GLU A 154 -2.28 23.64 3.77
CA GLU A 154 -1.00 24.27 4.12
C GLU A 154 0.13 23.81 3.20
N LEU A 155 0.27 22.49 3.00
CA LEU A 155 1.31 21.92 2.15
C LEU A 155 1.17 22.37 0.69
N VAL A 156 -0.06 22.35 0.15
CA VAL A 156 -0.32 22.88 -1.20
C VAL A 156 -0.03 24.37 -1.27
N GLY A 157 -0.35 25.15 -0.23
CA GLY A 157 -0.03 26.57 -0.16
C GLY A 157 1.47 26.84 -0.17
N LEU A 158 2.25 26.04 0.56
CA LEU A 158 3.69 26.21 0.72
C LEU A 158 4.47 25.79 -0.53
N TYR A 159 4.12 24.65 -1.15
CA TYR A 159 4.92 24.06 -2.23
C TYR A 159 4.28 24.22 -3.62
N GLY A 160 2.95 24.35 -3.70
CA GLY A 160 2.21 24.42 -4.97
C GLY A 160 2.67 25.53 -5.92
N PRO A 161 2.88 26.78 -5.45
CA PRO A 161 3.36 27.87 -6.31
C PRO A 161 4.71 27.57 -6.97
N GLU A 162 5.64 26.97 -6.25
CA GLU A 162 6.98 26.63 -6.75
C GLU A 162 6.90 25.57 -7.87
N PHE A 163 6.16 24.47 -7.62
CA PHE A 163 6.00 23.43 -8.64
C PHE A 163 5.32 23.97 -9.91
N ARG A 164 4.31 24.83 -9.74
CA ARG A 164 3.64 25.49 -10.87
C ARG A 164 4.62 26.32 -11.71
N GLN A 165 5.49 27.10 -11.07
CA GLN A 165 6.51 27.90 -11.79
C GLN A 165 7.48 27.02 -12.57
N GLN A 166 7.83 25.85 -12.04
CA GLN A 166 8.70 24.87 -12.69
C GLN A 166 7.98 24.01 -13.75
N ASN A 167 6.69 24.27 -14.02
CA ASN A 167 5.81 23.43 -14.85
C ASN A 167 5.79 21.96 -14.39
N ARG A 168 5.93 21.75 -13.08
CA ARG A 168 5.86 20.45 -12.41
C ARG A 168 4.51 20.34 -11.71
N ARG A 169 4.06 19.09 -11.54
CA ARG A 169 2.80 18.79 -10.87
C ARG A 169 3.07 18.25 -9.48
N LEU A 170 2.35 18.78 -8.49
CA LEU A 170 2.27 18.23 -7.14
C LEU A 170 1.06 17.30 -7.06
N ILE A 171 1.27 16.02 -6.77
CA ILE A 171 0.20 15.03 -6.60
C ILE A 171 -0.10 14.90 -5.11
N VAL A 172 -1.35 15.09 -4.71
CA VAL A 172 -1.79 14.99 -3.31
C VAL A 172 -3.02 14.10 -3.24
N HIS A 173 -2.88 12.93 -2.64
CA HIS A 173 -3.99 12.03 -2.35
C HIS A 173 -4.21 11.97 -0.85
N CYS A 174 -5.45 12.23 -0.42
CA CYS A 174 -5.84 12.24 0.97
C CYS A 174 -6.86 11.12 1.22
N LEU A 175 -6.61 10.32 2.25
CA LEU A 175 -7.47 9.22 2.68
C LEU A 175 -8.05 9.52 4.06
N ASP A 176 -9.34 9.27 4.24
CA ASP A 176 -9.96 9.30 5.57
C ASP A 176 -11.02 8.21 5.73
N ARG A 177 -11.18 7.76 6.97
CA ARG A 177 -12.22 6.80 7.36
C ARG A 177 -13.59 7.46 7.52
N LEU A 178 -13.62 8.75 7.82
CA LEU A 178 -14.85 9.51 7.98
C LEU A 178 -15.50 9.75 6.61
N ASP A 179 -16.81 9.55 6.50
CA ASP A 179 -17.56 10.04 5.34
C ASP A 179 -17.68 11.56 5.49
N PRO A 180 -17.20 12.38 4.54
CA PRO A 180 -17.35 13.83 4.58
C PRO A 180 -18.82 14.29 4.63
N ARG A 181 -19.77 13.43 4.28
CA ARG A 181 -21.22 13.68 4.37
C ARG A 181 -21.82 13.25 5.72
N SER A 182 -21.06 12.57 6.57
CA SER A 182 -21.50 12.17 7.91
C SER A 182 -21.78 13.40 8.76
N ARG A 183 -22.66 13.25 9.76
CA ARG A 183 -22.91 14.29 10.79
C ARG A 183 -22.04 14.12 12.03
N LEU A 184 -21.25 13.04 12.12
CA LEU A 184 -20.56 12.62 13.35
C LEU A 184 -19.16 13.21 13.54
N GLY A 185 -18.42 13.50 12.46
CA GLY A 185 -17.04 13.97 12.58
C GLY A 185 -16.87 15.46 12.85
N GLY A 186 -17.94 16.27 12.80
CA GLY A 186 -17.92 17.68 13.20
C GLY A 186 -16.73 18.46 12.60
N PRO A 187 -15.83 19.04 13.42
CA PRO A 187 -14.70 19.83 12.93
C PRO A 187 -13.61 19.01 12.23
N LEU A 188 -13.63 17.68 12.33
CA LEU A 188 -12.66 16.78 11.70
C LEU A 188 -13.03 16.41 10.26
N HIS A 189 -14.20 16.86 9.77
CA HIS A 189 -14.58 16.60 8.38
C HIS A 189 -13.90 17.57 7.42
N ALA A 190 -13.47 17.01 6.30
CA ALA A 190 -13.10 17.76 5.11
C ALA A 190 -14.23 18.72 4.73
N LYS A 191 -14.02 20.02 4.93
CA LYS A 191 -15.01 21.03 4.57
C LYS A 191 -15.10 21.14 3.05
N GLU A 192 -16.32 21.24 2.51
CA GLU A 192 -16.55 21.27 1.07
C GLU A 192 -15.84 22.45 0.39
N ASP A 193 -15.79 23.61 1.03
CA ASP A 193 -15.07 24.78 0.52
C ASP A 193 -13.57 24.51 0.35
N ARG A 194 -12.96 23.81 1.32
CA ARG A 194 -11.54 23.42 1.26
C ARG A 194 -11.29 22.35 0.20
N LEU A 195 -12.18 21.35 0.09
CA LEU A 195 -12.13 20.35 -0.98
C LEU A 195 -12.16 21.01 -2.36
N GLN A 196 -13.06 21.97 -2.57
CA GLN A 196 -13.17 22.68 -3.84
C GLN A 196 -11.92 23.52 -4.13
N ARG A 197 -11.39 24.25 -3.13
CA ARG A 197 -10.14 25.00 -3.30
C ARG A 197 -8.99 24.09 -3.73
N LEU A 198 -8.76 22.98 -3.03
CA LEU A 198 -7.68 22.03 -3.34
C LEU A 198 -7.82 21.41 -4.74
N ARG A 199 -9.04 21.05 -5.15
CA ARG A 199 -9.33 20.53 -6.51
C ARG A 199 -9.05 21.55 -7.62
N GLN A 200 -9.23 22.84 -7.32
CA GLN A 200 -9.09 23.92 -8.29
C GLN A 200 -7.68 24.54 -8.31
N THR A 201 -6.80 24.16 -7.38
CA THR A 201 -5.44 24.71 -7.30
C THR A 201 -4.63 24.37 -8.56
N PRO A 202 -4.17 25.37 -9.34
CA PRO A 202 -3.38 25.11 -10.54
C PRO A 202 -2.02 24.49 -10.21
N GLY A 203 -1.61 23.49 -11.00
CA GLY A 203 -0.34 22.77 -10.78
C GLY A 203 -0.44 21.64 -9.74
N VAL A 204 -1.62 21.45 -9.13
CA VAL A 204 -1.88 20.36 -8.18
C VAL A 204 -2.84 19.34 -8.79
N SER A 205 -2.55 18.06 -8.59
CA SER A 205 -3.50 16.98 -8.83
C SER A 205 -3.95 16.45 -7.48
N PHE A 206 -5.16 16.84 -7.07
CA PHE A 206 -5.70 16.54 -5.76
C PHE A 206 -6.85 15.52 -5.83
N ALA A 207 -6.85 14.55 -4.93
CA ALA A 207 -7.97 13.66 -4.70
C ALA A 207 -8.18 13.39 -3.20
N PHE A 208 -9.44 13.32 -2.79
CA PHE A 208 -9.84 12.95 -1.42
C PHE A 208 -10.77 11.73 -1.48
N PHE A 209 -10.45 10.72 -0.68
CA PHE A 209 -11.23 9.51 -0.53
C PHE A 209 -11.63 9.35 0.93
N GLY A 210 -12.87 9.75 1.25
CA GLY A 210 -13.49 9.50 2.56
C GLY A 210 -14.19 8.14 2.60
N ASN A 211 -14.66 7.74 3.79
CA ASN A 211 -15.31 6.45 4.03
C ASN A 211 -14.46 5.25 3.54
N GLN A 212 -13.15 5.29 3.82
CA GLN A 212 -12.22 4.23 3.45
C GLN A 212 -11.81 3.41 4.67
N ASP A 213 -11.68 2.10 4.50
CA ASP A 213 -10.95 1.27 5.46
C ASP A 213 -9.45 1.48 5.22
N MET A 214 -8.76 2.10 6.19
CA MET A 214 -7.33 2.39 6.09
C MET A 214 -6.46 1.13 5.96
N PHE A 215 -7.00 -0.05 6.28
CA PHE A 215 -6.32 -1.34 6.16
C PHE A 215 -6.68 -2.12 4.88
N ASP A 216 -7.73 -1.72 4.14
CA ASP A 216 -8.13 -2.35 2.86
C ASP A 216 -8.34 -1.28 1.77
N LEU A 217 -7.22 -0.77 1.26
CA LEU A 217 -7.19 0.19 0.16
C LEU A 217 -7.18 -0.46 -1.23
N GLY A 218 -7.27 -1.80 -1.30
CA GLY A 218 -7.06 -2.52 -2.57
C GLY A 218 -8.07 -2.16 -3.65
N HIS A 219 -9.29 -1.75 -3.28
CA HIS A 219 -10.27 -1.27 -4.25
C HIS A 219 -9.85 0.05 -4.94
N LEU A 220 -9.21 0.97 -4.21
CA LEU A 220 -8.71 2.21 -4.79
C LEU A 220 -7.52 1.97 -5.72
N ASP A 221 -6.67 0.99 -5.36
CA ASP A 221 -5.54 0.56 -6.20
C ASP A 221 -6.03 -0.12 -7.49
N GLU A 222 -7.04 -1.00 -7.41
CA GLU A 222 -7.68 -1.66 -8.56
C GLU A 222 -8.26 -0.66 -9.57
N GLN A 223 -8.79 0.47 -9.08
CA GLN A 223 -9.31 1.55 -9.91
C GLN A 223 -8.23 2.53 -10.40
N GLU A 224 -6.96 2.27 -10.09
CA GLU A 224 -5.82 3.14 -10.43
C GLU A 224 -6.03 4.57 -9.89
N LEU A 225 -6.71 4.71 -8.75
CA LEU A 225 -6.98 5.98 -8.10
C LEU A 225 -5.78 6.45 -7.27
N LEU A 226 -4.99 5.51 -6.74
CA LEU A 226 -3.78 5.78 -5.98
C LEU A 226 -2.53 5.60 -6.85
N ALA A 227 -1.49 6.38 -6.56
CA ALA A 227 -0.17 6.11 -7.12
C ALA A 227 0.42 4.84 -6.49
N PRO A 228 1.14 4.01 -7.27
CA PRO A 228 1.72 2.77 -6.77
C PRO A 228 2.86 3.02 -5.78
N ARG A 229 3.48 4.20 -5.84
CA ARG A 229 4.49 4.68 -4.88
C ARG A 229 4.41 6.20 -4.80
N TYR A 230 4.44 6.72 -3.58
CA TYR A 230 4.51 8.15 -3.30
C TYR A 230 5.92 8.53 -2.86
N THR A 231 6.29 9.79 -3.11
CA THR A 231 7.54 10.37 -2.59
C THR A 231 7.47 10.48 -1.07
N ILE A 232 6.30 10.86 -0.53
CA ILE A 232 6.04 10.89 0.90
C ILE A 232 4.68 10.23 1.17
N ALA A 233 4.64 9.39 2.20
CA ALA A 233 3.40 9.00 2.87
C ALA A 233 3.44 9.54 4.30
N ALA A 234 2.40 10.28 4.70
CA ALA A 234 2.30 10.89 6.01
C ALA A 234 0.96 10.54 6.66
N CYS A 235 0.94 10.57 7.98
CA CYS A 235 -0.28 10.58 8.78
C CYS A 235 -0.19 11.84 9.64
N TRP A 236 -0.79 12.93 9.17
CA TRP A 236 -0.74 14.22 9.85
C TRP A 236 -2.04 14.48 10.63
N ALA A 237 -2.45 13.51 11.43
CA ALA A 237 -3.52 13.71 12.39
C ALA A 237 -2.94 14.35 13.67
N PRO A 238 -3.55 15.40 14.24
CA PRO A 238 -3.18 15.87 15.57
C PRO A 238 -3.30 14.70 16.54
N ALA A 239 -2.33 14.57 17.45
CA ALA A 239 -2.22 13.50 18.43
C ALA A 239 -3.45 13.46 19.36
N THR A 240 -4.56 12.90 18.89
CA THR A 240 -5.49 12.20 19.77
C THR A 240 -4.94 10.79 19.89
N PRO A 241 -4.49 10.37 21.09
CA PRO A 241 -3.67 9.17 21.28
C PRO A 241 -4.48 7.87 21.17
N THR A 242 -5.35 7.75 20.16
CA THR A 242 -6.28 6.63 20.04
C THR A 242 -5.96 5.70 18.88
N PHE A 243 -5.16 6.12 17.89
CA PHE A 243 -4.98 5.33 16.65
C PHE A 243 -3.57 4.82 16.36
N ALA A 244 -2.61 5.07 17.25
CA ALA A 244 -1.24 4.54 17.12
C ALA A 244 -1.02 3.22 17.89
N TYR A 245 -2.07 2.47 18.22
CA TYR A 245 -1.92 1.11 18.71
C TYR A 245 -2.11 0.15 17.56
N GLU A 246 -1.05 -0.58 17.21
CA GLU A 246 -1.16 -1.83 16.44
C GLU A 246 -2.23 -2.70 17.10
N PRO A 247 -3.41 -2.91 16.48
CA PRO A 247 -4.50 -3.68 17.10
C PRO A 247 -4.16 -5.17 17.24
N THR A 248 -3.03 -5.61 16.68
CA THR A 248 -2.50 -6.96 16.81
C THR A 248 -1.75 -7.22 18.12
N ARG A 249 -1.36 -6.18 18.88
CA ARG A 249 -0.64 -6.37 20.17
C ARG A 249 -1.51 -6.29 21.41
N LEU A 250 -2.66 -5.61 21.33
CA LEU A 250 -3.51 -5.35 22.49
C LEU A 250 -4.88 -5.97 22.26
N SER A 251 -5.36 -6.73 23.24
CA SER A 251 -6.72 -7.25 23.19
C SER A 251 -7.73 -6.10 23.25
N GLN A 252 -8.88 -6.29 22.61
CA GLN A 252 -10.00 -5.33 22.64
C GLN A 252 -10.35 -4.89 24.08
N SER A 253 -10.34 -5.83 25.03
CA SER A 253 -10.59 -5.54 26.44
C SER A 253 -9.61 -4.54 27.05
N LEU A 254 -8.33 -4.61 26.66
CA LEU A 254 -7.30 -3.69 27.16
C LEU A 254 -7.51 -2.28 26.59
N ILE A 255 -7.85 -2.21 25.30
CA ILE A 255 -8.18 -0.94 24.62
C ILE A 255 -9.39 -0.29 25.29
N GLU A 256 -10.46 -1.06 25.53
CA GLU A 256 -11.67 -0.58 26.19
C GLU A 256 -11.40 -0.08 27.62
N GLN A 257 -10.63 -0.84 28.42
CA GLN A 257 -10.24 -0.43 29.77
C GLN A 257 -9.45 0.88 29.77
N GLU A 258 -8.51 1.03 28.85
CA GLU A 258 -7.68 2.23 28.75
C GLU A 258 -8.48 3.44 28.26
N LEU A 259 -9.42 3.23 27.33
CA LEU A 259 -10.37 4.25 26.91
C LEU A 259 -11.27 4.69 28.07
N ILE A 260 -11.80 3.76 28.88
CA ILE A 260 -12.58 4.12 30.08
C ILE A 260 -11.71 4.91 31.06
N ARG A 261 -10.46 4.48 31.28
CA ARG A 261 -9.52 5.13 32.21
C ARG A 261 -9.18 6.56 31.80
N THR A 262 -8.97 6.79 30.50
CA THR A 262 -8.46 8.07 29.97
C THR A 262 -9.55 9.02 29.47
N LYS A 263 -10.68 8.50 29.00
CA LYS A 263 -11.78 9.27 28.40
C LYS A 263 -13.09 9.17 29.18
N GLY A 264 -13.15 8.34 30.22
CA GLY A 264 -14.34 8.12 31.03
C GLY A 264 -15.27 7.06 30.44
N ALA A 265 -16.38 6.79 31.12
CA ALA A 265 -17.37 5.83 30.66
C ALA A 265 -17.96 6.26 29.31
N PHE A 266 -17.80 5.42 28.29
CA PHE A 266 -18.40 5.62 26.97
C PHE A 266 -19.44 4.52 26.69
N ARG A 267 -20.32 4.79 25.72
CA ARG A 267 -21.24 3.78 25.19
C ARG A 267 -20.97 3.66 23.70
N GLN A 268 -20.91 2.44 23.21
CA GLN A 268 -20.85 2.21 21.78
C GLN A 268 -22.21 2.60 21.19
N THR A 269 -22.25 3.72 20.49
CA THR A 269 -23.44 4.18 19.78
C THR A 269 -23.26 3.95 18.30
N ARG A 270 -24.12 3.13 17.72
CA ARG A 270 -24.20 2.96 16.27
C ARG A 270 -25.04 4.11 15.71
N PHE A 271 -24.45 4.92 14.84
CA PHE A 271 -25.18 5.99 14.18
C PHE A 271 -25.35 5.62 12.72
N GLU A 272 -26.60 5.33 12.34
CA GLU A 272 -26.96 4.81 11.03
C GLU A 272 -26.16 3.55 10.64
N ARG A 273 -25.21 3.68 9.69
CA ARG A 273 -24.35 2.61 9.14
C ARG A 273 -22.91 2.68 9.60
N GLU A 274 -22.56 3.66 10.42
CA GLU A 274 -21.20 3.86 10.94
C GLU A 274 -21.09 3.10 12.28
N SER A 275 -20.07 2.23 12.36
CA SER A 275 -19.80 1.36 13.53
C SER A 275 -18.58 1.83 14.29
#